data_AF-A0A7D4SIU0-F1
#
_entry.id   AF-A0A7D4SIU0-F1
#
_cell.length_a   1.000
_cell.length_b   1.000
_cell.length_c   1.000
_cell.angle_alpha   90.00
_cell.angle_beta   90.00
_cell.angle_gamma   90.00
#
_symmetry.space_group_name_H-M   'P 1'
#
loop_
_entity.id
_entity.type
_entity.pdbx_description
1 polymer ?
#
loop_
_entity_poly.entity_id
_entity_poly.type
_entity_poly.pdbx_seq_one_letter_code
_entity_poly.pdbx_strand_id
1 'polypeptide(L)' 'MCLIIVALMMILLYGLSGQIESLILSESFDGNLVQIAQGWEVLGVLWQAGAFAFLSGVLAVLLIMKLFAVRGGNDAK' A
#
# COMPACT_ATOMS: atom_id res chain seq x y z
N MET A 1 12.21 24.11 -9.21
CA MET A 1 11.84 23.22 -8.08
C MET A 1 10.91 22.10 -8.53
N CYS A 2 9.75 22.38 -9.15
CA CYS A 2 8.87 21.33 -9.68
C CYS A 2 9.54 20.39 -10.69
N LEU A 3 10.34 20.90 -11.65
CA LEU A 3 11.03 20.06 -12.63
C LEU A 3 12.05 19.09 -12.00
N ILE A 4 12.73 19.52 -10.94
CA ILE A 4 13.69 18.69 -10.21
C ILE A 4 12.94 17.57 -9.48
N ILE A 5 11.81 17.89 -8.85
CA ILE A 5 10.95 16.92 -8.17
C ILE A 5 10.40 15.89 -9.17
N VAL A 6 9.94 16.33 -10.33
CA VAL A 6 9.45 15.44 -11.39
C VAL A 6 10.57 14.54 -11.93
N ALA A 7 11.77 15.07 -12.15
CA ALA A 7 12.91 14.28 -12.58
C ALA A 7 13.29 13.21 -11.54
N LEU A 8 13.27 13.57 -10.25
CA LEU A 8 13.50 12.63 -9.15
C LEU A 8 12.42 11.54 -9.10
N MET A 9 11.14 11.90 -9.25
CA MET A 9 10.05 10.93 -9.33
C MET A 9 10.22 9.96 -10.49
N MET A 10 10.64 10.45 -11.66
CA MET A 10 10.87 9.62 -12.84
C MET A 10 12.03 8.63 -12.64
N ILE A 11 13.12 9.07 -11.99
CA ILE A 11 14.25 8.19 -11.65
C ILE A 11 13.80 7.08 -10.68
N LEU A 12 13.03 7.44 -9.66
CA LEU A 12 12.50 6.46 -8.71
C LEU A 12 11.53 5.49 -9.39
N LEU A 13 10.65 5.98 -10.26
CA LEU A 13 9.74 5.17 -11.07
C LEU A 13 10.49 4.17 -11.95
N TYR A 14 11.59 4.60 -12.58
CA TYR A 14 12.41 3.72 -13.40
C TYR A 14 13.03 2.58 -12.59
N GLY A 15 13.61 2.90 -11.42
CA GLY A 15 14.15 1.89 -10.51
C GLY A 15 13.07 0.92 -10.00
N LEU A 16 11.88 1.44 -9.71
CA LEU A 16 10.72 0.67 -9.27
C LEU A 16 10.21 -0.26 -10.39
N SER A 17 10.16 0.23 -11.64
CA SER A 17 9.72 -0.55 -12.80
C SER A 17 10.54 -1.81 -12.98
N GLY A 18 11.87 -1.70 -12.89
CA GLY A 18 12.75 -2.86 -13.01
C GLY A 18 12.54 -3.92 -11.93
N GLN A 19 12.15 -3.52 -10.72
CA GLN A 19 11.81 -4.44 -9.64
C GLN A 19 10.43 -5.08 -9.85
N ILE A 20 9.44 -4.27 -10.26
CA ILE A 20 8.07 -4.71 -10.51
C ILE A 20 8.01 -5.74 -11.63
N GLU A 21 8.77 -5.59 -12.71
CA GLU A 21 8.82 -6.53 -13.86
C GLU A 21 9.10 -7.99 -13.43
N SER A 22 9.87 -8.15 -12.36
CA SER A 22 10.25 -9.46 -11.80
C SER A 22 9.23 -10.04 -10.82
N LEU A 23 8.23 -9.25 -10.41
CA LEU A 23 7.21 -9.68 -9.47
C LEU A 23 6.20 -10.59 -10.19
N ILE A 24 5.99 -11.77 -9.62
CA ILE A 24 5.02 -12.74 -10.08
C ILE A 24 4.06 -13.02 -8.94
N LEU A 25 2.76 -12.88 -9.22
CA LEU A 25 1.71 -13.33 -8.31
C LEU A 25 1.28 -14.72 -8.75
N SER A 26 1.52 -15.72 -7.91
CA SER A 26 1.12 -17.12 -8.16
C SER A 26 0.23 -17.64 -7.04
N GLU A 27 -0.86 -18.31 -7.38
CA GLU A 27 -1.64 -19.12 -6.44
C GLU A 27 -1.19 -20.57 -6.54
N SER A 28 -1.06 -21.23 -5.39
CA SER A 28 -0.89 -22.67 -5.32
C SER A 28 -2.27 -23.33 -5.20
N PHE A 29 -2.76 -23.92 -6.29
CA PHE A 29 -3.95 -24.76 -6.26
C PHE A 29 -3.54 -26.22 -6.48
N ASP A 30 -3.83 -27.07 -5.50
CA ASP A 30 -3.63 -28.52 -5.56
C ASP A 30 -2.20 -28.95 -5.97
N GLY A 31 -1.19 -28.28 -5.39
CA GLY A 31 0.22 -28.54 -5.67
C GLY A 31 0.75 -27.96 -6.99
N ASN A 32 -0.12 -27.35 -7.81
CA ASN A 32 0.27 -26.66 -9.04
C ASN A 32 0.31 -25.14 -8.82
N LEU A 33 1.40 -24.50 -9.26
CA LEU A 33 1.55 -23.04 -9.19
C LEU A 33 0.93 -22.43 -10.45
N VAL A 34 -0.20 -21.74 -10.28
CA VAL A 34 -0.87 -21.02 -11.35
C VAL A 34 -0.49 -19.54 -11.24
N GLN A 35 0.10 -19.02 -12.31
CA GLN A 35 0.45 -17.61 -12.40
C GLN A 35 -0.81 -16.77 -12.67
N ILE A 36 -1.13 -15.85 -11.76
CA ILE A 36 -2.32 -14.99 -11.84
C ILE A 36 -2.00 -13.65 -12.48
N ALA A 37 -0.84 -13.07 -12.16
CA ALA A 37 -0.42 -11.76 -12.66
C ALA A 37 1.11 -11.64 -12.65
N GLN A 38 1.66 -10.82 -13.55
CA GLN A 38 3.10 -10.55 -13.63
C GLN A 38 3.36 -9.06 -13.80
N GLY A 39 4.47 -8.57 -13.25
CA GLY A 39 4.89 -7.21 -13.52
C GLY A 39 3.92 -6.18 -12.94
N TRP A 40 3.59 -5.20 -13.78
CA TRP A 40 2.67 -4.12 -13.44
C TRP A 40 1.22 -4.57 -13.25
N GLU A 41 0.83 -5.74 -13.76
CA GLU A 41 -0.52 -6.30 -13.57
C GLU A 41 -0.78 -6.63 -12.10
N VAL A 42 0.28 -7.04 -11.38
CA VAL A 42 0.24 -7.36 -9.96
C VAL A 42 -0.28 -6.17 -9.14
N LEU A 43 0.11 -4.96 -9.53
CA LEU A 43 -0.32 -3.72 -8.87
C LEU A 43 -1.82 -3.48 -9.06
N GLY A 44 -2.36 -3.78 -10.24
CA GLY A 44 -3.79 -3.68 -10.53
C GLY A 44 -4.62 -4.68 -9.71
N VAL A 45 -4.13 -5.92 -9.59
CA VAL A 45 -4.79 -6.97 -8.80
C VAL A 45 -4.76 -6.65 -7.30
N LEU A 46 -3.64 -6.14 -6.78
CA LEU A 46 -3.48 -5.81 -5.35
C LEU A 46 -4.05 -4.43 -4.95
N TRP A 47 -4.44 -3.58 -5.90
CA TRP A 47 -4.85 -2.20 -5.61
C TRP A 47 -6.00 -2.12 -4.61
N GLN A 48 -7.02 -2.97 -4.77
CA GLN A 48 -8.18 -3.00 -3.88
C GLN A 48 -7.79 -3.40 -2.45
N ALA A 49 -6.94 -4.42 -2.31
CA ALA A 49 -6.43 -4.85 -1.01
C ALA A 49 -5.55 -3.78 -0.35
N GLY A 50 -4.70 -3.10 -1.14
CA GLY A 50 -3.88 -1.98 -0.67
C GLY A 50 -4.73 -0.80 -0.18
N ALA A 51 -5.77 -0.42 -0.93
CA ALA A 51 -6.70 0.63 -0.54
C ALA A 51 -7.46 0.28 0.75
N PHE A 52 -7.89 -0.97 0.90
CA PHE A 52 -8.52 -1.45 2.13
C PHE A 52 -7.57 -1.39 3.33
N ALA A 53 -6.32 -1.86 3.18
CA ALA A 53 -5.30 -1.79 4.23
C ALA A 53 -4.97 -0.35 4.63
N PHE A 54 -4.94 0.58 3.67
CA PHE A 54 -4.74 2.00 3.94
C PHE A 54 -5.91 2.58 4.74
N LEU A 55 -7.15 2.35 4.29
CA LEU A 55 -8.35 2.84 4.98
C LEU A 55 -8.49 2.27 6.39
N SER A 56 -8.19 0.97 6.58
CA SER A 56 -8.20 0.35 7.90
C SER A 56 -7.13 0.94 8.82
N GLY A 57 -5.94 1.24 8.29
CA GLY A 57 -4.88 1.97 9.01
C GLY A 57 -5.31 3.38 9.43
N VAL A 58 -5.91 4.16 8.52
CA VAL A 58 -6.45 5.49 8.84
C VAL A 58 -7.51 5.40 9.94
N LEU A 59 -8.43 4.44 9.82
CA LEU A 59 -9.49 4.23 10.81
C LEU A 59 -8.92 3.85 12.17
N ALA A 60 -7.89 2.99 12.21
CA ALA A 60 -7.20 2.64 13.44
C ALA A 60 -6.57 3.87 14.12
N VAL A 61 -5.88 4.72 13.36
CA VAL A 61 -5.29 5.97 13.89
C VAL A 61 -6.37 6.90 14.45
N LEU A 62 -7.47 7.08 13.73
CA LEU A 62 -8.59 7.92 14.18
C LEU A 62 -9.24 7.38 15.45
N LEU A 63 -9.41 6.05 15.57
CA LEU A 63 -9.93 5.42 16.78
C LEU A 63 -8.98 5.61 17.96
N ILE A 64 -7.67 5.45 17.73
CA ILE A 64 -6.65 5.70 18.76
C ILE A 64 -6.72 7.15 19.24
N MET A 65 -6.73 8.12 18.32
CA MET A 65 -6.86 9.53 18.66
C MET A 65 -8.15 9.82 19.44
N LYS A 66 -9.28 9.24 19.03
CA LYS A 66 -10.55 9.38 19.74
C LYS A 66 -10.49 8.80 21.15
N LEU A 67 -9.87 7.63 21.33
CA LEU A 67 -9.67 7.03 22.65
C LEU A 67 -8.80 7.93 23.54
N PHE A 68 -7.70 8.48 23.02
CA PHE A 68 -6.86 9.43 23.75
C PHE A 68 -7.60 10.72 24.11
N ALA A 69 -8.41 11.27 23.19
CA ALA A 69 -9.22 12.45 23.45
C ALA A 69 -10.29 12.21 24.53
N VAL A 70 -10.95 11.05 24.51
CA VAL A 70 -11.93 10.65 25.53
C VAL A 70 -11.26 10.43 26.89
N ARG A 71 -10.06 9.85 26.92
CA ARG A 71 -9.30 9.63 28.16
C ARG A 71 -8.78 10.95 28.75
N GLY A 72 -8.16 11.79 27.93
CA GLY A 72 -7.66 13.11 28.36
C GLY A 72 -8.76 14.11 28.72
N GLY A 73 -9.98 13.94 28.20
CA GLY A 73 -11.16 14.71 28.63
C GLY A 73 -11.74 14.27 29.99
N ASN A 74 -11.44 13.05 30.44
CA ASN A 74 -11.90 12.51 31.72
C ASN A 74 -10.94 12.83 32.88
N ASP A 75 -9.69 13.21 32.57
CA ASP A 75 -8.71 13.71 33.54
C ASP A 75 -8.80 15.24 33.75
N ALA A 76 -9.61 15.95 32.94
CA ALA A 76 -9.80 17.40 33.01
C ALA A 76 -11.06 17.83 33.78
N LYS A 77 -11.67 16.94 34.55
CA LYS A 77 -12.88 17.19 35.34
C LYS A 77 -12.69 16.67 36.77
#